data_AF-A0A7J8EJG5-F1
#
_entry.id   AF-A0A7J8EJG5-F1
#
_cell.length_a   1.000
_cell.length_b   1.000
_cell.length_c   1.000
_cell.angle_alpha   90.00
_cell.angle_beta   90.00
_cell.angle_gamma   90.00
#
_symmetry.space_group_name_H-M   'P 1'
#
loop_
_entity.id
_entity.type
_entity.pdbx_description
1 polymer ?
#
loop_
_entity_poly.entity_id
_entity_poly.type
_entity_poly.pdbx_seq_one_letter_code
_entity_poly.pdbx_strand_id
1 'polypeptide(L)'
;MVTMHDVLDAQWLYDNHKDESYLRRVVYPLEKLLTSHKRLVMKDSAVNAICYGAKIMLPGVLRYEDGIEVNQEVVVITTKGEAVCIAIALMTTAVISTCDHGIVAKIKRVIMERDTYPRKWGLGPKASQKKLMIKQGLLDKHGKRTDSTPATWTQEYVDYSDAVKTEEVAEAVKAPKRKRESESDETSPAPTPLVKKEKEKKKKKDKKAKAALESTGEPGDGESDTTKKKKKKKKIKVEELSG
;
A
#
# COMPACT_ATOMS: atom_id res chain seq x y z
N MET A 1 -26.25 22.64 7.06
CA MET A 1 -25.29 23.68 7.45
C MET A 1 -25.39 23.80 8.96
N VAL A 2 -24.27 23.64 9.68
CA VAL A 2 -24.19 23.68 11.15
C VAL A 2 -23.33 24.88 11.57
N THR A 3 -23.65 25.51 12.70
CA THR A 3 -22.88 26.66 13.23
C THR A 3 -21.79 26.21 14.20
N MET A 4 -20.79 27.07 14.46
CA MET A 4 -19.75 26.78 15.46
C MET A 4 -20.30 26.57 16.88
N HIS A 5 -21.39 27.25 17.22
CA HIS A 5 -22.12 27.07 18.48
C HIS A 5 -22.70 25.66 18.61
N ASP A 6 -23.24 25.10 17.53
CA ASP A 6 -23.78 23.73 17.52
C ASP A 6 -22.69 22.66 17.77
N VAL A 7 -21.46 22.88 17.29
CA VAL A 7 -20.33 21.97 17.58
C VAL A 7 -19.97 22.03 19.08
N LEU A 8 -19.80 23.23 19.65
CA LEU A 8 -19.60 23.43 21.09
C LEU A 8 -20.71 22.79 21.95
N ASP A 9 -21.99 23.09 21.71
CA ASP A 9 -23.12 22.47 22.41
C ASP A 9 -23.16 20.94 22.23
N ALA A 10 -22.82 20.42 21.06
CA ALA A 10 -22.78 18.97 20.84
C ALA A 10 -21.67 18.30 21.67
N GLN A 11 -20.50 18.94 21.81
CA GLN A 11 -19.39 18.41 22.60
C GLN A 11 -19.71 18.45 24.09
N TRP A 12 -20.15 19.61 24.62
CA TRP A 12 -20.68 19.71 25.98
C TRP A 12 -21.74 18.65 26.33
N LEU A 13 -22.84 18.50 25.56
CA LEU A 13 -23.84 17.43 25.79
C LEU A 13 -23.23 16.01 25.84
N TYR A 14 -22.28 15.68 24.94
CA TYR A 14 -21.56 14.40 24.99
C TYR A 14 -20.77 14.24 26.30
N ASP A 15 -20.08 15.28 26.78
CA ASP A 15 -19.24 15.16 27.97
C ASP A 15 -20.06 15.07 29.27
N ASN A 16 -21.21 15.76 29.38
CA ASN A 16 -21.99 15.76 30.63
C ASN A 16 -23.02 14.64 30.70
N HIS A 17 -23.68 14.39 29.58
CA HIS A 17 -24.79 13.44 29.54
C HIS A 17 -24.47 12.16 28.77
N LYS A 18 -23.25 11.99 28.22
CA LYS A 18 -22.92 10.85 27.34
C LYS A 18 -23.92 10.64 26.19
N ASP A 19 -24.65 11.69 25.80
CA ASP A 19 -25.64 11.64 24.75
C ASP A 19 -24.96 11.96 23.40
N GLU A 20 -25.02 11.01 22.46
CA GLU A 20 -24.32 11.07 21.17
C GLU A 20 -25.21 11.62 20.05
N SER A 21 -26.49 11.87 20.33
CA SER A 21 -27.48 12.11 19.27
C SER A 21 -27.21 13.44 18.58
N TYR A 22 -26.87 14.46 19.37
CA TYR A 22 -26.52 15.77 18.84
C TYR A 22 -25.20 15.75 18.05
N LEU A 23 -24.17 15.03 18.53
CA LEU A 23 -22.89 14.85 17.84
C LEU A 23 -23.03 14.11 16.51
N ARG A 24 -23.85 13.05 16.46
CA ARG A 24 -24.06 12.29 15.21
C ARG A 24 -24.82 13.09 14.15
N ARG A 25 -25.63 14.07 14.55
CA ARG A 25 -26.25 15.02 13.63
C ARG A 25 -25.27 16.04 13.05
N VAL A 26 -24.32 16.52 13.85
CA VAL A 26 -23.36 17.56 13.41
C VAL A 26 -22.26 16.99 12.52
N VAL A 27 -21.80 15.77 12.81
CA VAL A 27 -20.67 15.15 12.10
C VAL A 27 -21.22 14.20 11.06
N TYR A 28 -21.03 14.53 9.79
CA TYR A 28 -21.48 13.66 8.69
C TYR A 28 -20.40 12.62 8.36
N PRO A 29 -20.78 11.42 7.91
CA PRO A 29 -19.80 10.46 7.47
C PRO A 29 -19.11 10.98 6.20
N LEU A 30 -17.82 10.66 6.05
CA LEU A 30 -17.04 10.97 4.85
C LEU A 30 -17.67 10.48 3.54
N GLU A 31 -18.59 9.52 3.59
CA GLU A 31 -19.23 8.92 2.41
C GLU A 31 -20.17 9.92 1.72
N LYS A 32 -20.75 10.85 2.48
CA LYS A 32 -21.57 11.95 1.95
C LYS A 32 -20.83 12.79 0.90
N LEU A 33 -19.51 12.99 1.02
CA LEU A 33 -18.74 13.74 0.02
C LEU A 33 -18.53 12.97 -1.30
N LEU A 34 -18.60 11.64 -1.29
CA LEU A 34 -18.29 10.77 -2.44
C LEU A 34 -19.54 10.32 -3.20
N THR A 35 -20.67 10.99 -2.98
CA THR A 35 -21.96 10.64 -3.60
C THR A 35 -22.01 11.00 -5.08
N SER A 36 -21.23 12.00 -5.51
CA SER A 36 -21.16 12.42 -6.93
C SER A 36 -20.46 11.40 -7.84
N HIS A 37 -19.63 10.52 -7.29
CA HIS A 37 -18.80 9.62 -8.07
C HIS A 37 -19.51 8.29 -8.30
N LYS A 38 -19.16 7.64 -9.41
CA LYS A 38 -19.69 6.31 -9.71
C LYS A 38 -19.15 5.27 -8.74
N ARG A 39 -19.98 4.27 -8.42
CA ARG A 39 -19.71 3.27 -7.38
C ARG A 39 -19.27 1.93 -7.98
N LEU A 40 -18.33 1.31 -7.30
CA LEU A 40 -17.84 -0.03 -7.60
C LEU A 40 -17.86 -0.84 -6.31
N VAL A 41 -18.81 -1.76 -6.21
CA VAL A 41 -18.99 -2.61 -5.04
C VAL A 41 -18.03 -3.80 -5.10
N MET A 42 -17.29 -4.01 -4.01
CA MET A 42 -16.19 -4.97 -3.93
C MET A 42 -16.55 -6.13 -3.00
N LYS A 43 -15.89 -7.27 -3.20
CA LYS A 43 -16.06 -8.45 -2.34
C LYS A 43 -15.30 -8.23 -1.05
N ASP A 44 -15.85 -8.63 0.09
CA ASP A 44 -15.25 -8.39 1.40
C ASP A 44 -13.83 -8.97 1.48
N SER A 45 -13.62 -10.14 0.86
CA SER A 45 -12.30 -10.75 0.69
C SER A 45 -11.23 -9.88 0.00
N ALA A 46 -11.61 -9.00 -0.91
CA ALA A 46 -10.66 -8.18 -1.68
C ALA A 46 -10.42 -6.81 -1.02
N VAL A 47 -11.17 -6.45 0.02
CA VAL A 47 -11.17 -5.09 0.56
C VAL A 47 -9.84 -4.79 1.20
N ASN A 48 -9.37 -5.75 1.99
CA ASN A 48 -8.13 -5.54 2.70
C ASN A 48 -6.95 -5.41 1.73
N ALA A 49 -6.86 -6.26 0.70
CA ALA A 49 -5.84 -6.11 -0.34
C ALA A 49 -5.81 -4.68 -0.92
N ILE A 50 -6.99 -4.08 -1.19
CA ILE A 50 -7.10 -2.71 -1.72
C ILE A 50 -6.61 -1.68 -0.70
N CYS A 51 -6.86 -1.88 0.59
CA CYS A 51 -6.36 -0.97 1.63
C CYS A 51 -4.82 -0.96 1.70
N TYR A 52 -4.16 -2.08 1.36
CA TYR A 52 -2.70 -2.12 1.18
C TYR A 52 -2.20 -1.54 -0.16
N GLY A 53 -3.07 -1.26 -1.12
CA GLY A 53 -2.66 -0.61 -2.38
C GLY A 53 -2.65 -1.54 -3.60
N ALA A 54 -3.02 -2.80 -3.41
CA ALA A 54 -3.27 -3.72 -4.52
C ALA A 54 -4.24 -3.17 -5.59
N LYS A 55 -3.94 -3.49 -6.85
CA LYS A 55 -4.79 -3.12 -7.98
C LYS A 55 -6.16 -3.81 -7.86
N ILE A 56 -7.19 -3.14 -8.34
CA ILE A 56 -8.55 -3.67 -8.30
C ILE A 56 -8.70 -4.59 -9.51
N MET A 57 -8.84 -5.88 -9.25
CA MET A 57 -8.98 -6.90 -10.29
C MET A 57 -10.45 -7.26 -10.47
N LEU A 58 -10.82 -7.76 -11.65
CA LEU A 58 -12.19 -8.22 -11.96
C LEU A 58 -12.76 -9.23 -10.95
N PRO A 59 -12.01 -10.26 -10.48
CA PRO A 59 -12.57 -11.23 -9.56
C PRO A 59 -13.01 -10.63 -8.22
N GLY A 60 -12.43 -9.52 -7.81
CA GLY A 60 -12.91 -8.85 -6.61
C GLY A 60 -14.27 -8.16 -6.79
N VAL A 61 -14.67 -7.75 -8.01
CA VAL A 61 -15.79 -6.79 -8.18
C VAL A 61 -17.07 -7.57 -8.06
N LEU A 62 -17.90 -7.24 -7.07
CA LEU A 62 -19.25 -7.78 -6.96
C LEU A 62 -20.28 -7.03 -7.83
N ARG A 63 -20.40 -5.71 -7.71
CA ARG A 63 -21.35 -4.91 -8.54
C ARG A 63 -20.66 -3.66 -9.05
N TYR A 64 -21.13 -3.14 -10.17
CA TYR A 64 -20.61 -1.94 -10.80
C TYR A 64 -21.79 -1.09 -11.26
N GLU A 65 -21.61 0.23 -11.24
CA GLU A 65 -22.58 1.17 -11.78
C GLU A 65 -22.47 1.26 -13.31
N ASP A 66 -23.59 1.57 -13.97
CA ASP A 66 -23.60 1.82 -15.41
C ASP A 66 -22.88 3.13 -15.80
N GLY A 67 -22.36 3.12 -17.03
CA GLY A 67 -21.79 4.26 -17.71
C GLY A 67 -20.28 4.53 -17.53
N ILE A 68 -19.61 3.79 -16.58
CA ILE A 68 -18.20 3.97 -16.26
C ILE A 68 -17.37 4.04 -17.54
N GLU A 69 -16.69 5.16 -17.72
CA GLU A 69 -15.79 5.39 -18.85
C GLU A 69 -14.34 5.17 -18.42
N VAL A 70 -13.46 4.99 -19.40
CA VAL A 70 -12.03 4.84 -19.11
C VAL A 70 -11.52 6.19 -18.61
N ASN A 71 -10.71 6.16 -17.55
CA ASN A 71 -10.03 7.30 -16.92
C ASN A 71 -10.95 8.18 -16.07
N GLN A 72 -12.12 7.66 -15.74
CA GLN A 72 -13.07 8.36 -14.89
C GLN A 72 -12.77 8.04 -13.43
N GLU A 73 -12.92 9.03 -12.57
CA GLU A 73 -12.87 8.82 -11.13
C GLU A 73 -14.10 8.04 -10.65
N VAL A 74 -13.85 7.04 -9.82
CA VAL A 74 -14.82 6.06 -9.32
C VAL A 74 -14.48 5.82 -7.85
N VAL A 75 -15.52 5.65 -7.06
CA VAL A 75 -15.42 5.27 -5.66
C VAL A 75 -15.64 3.78 -5.55
N VAL A 76 -14.80 3.15 -4.74
CA VAL A 76 -14.87 1.74 -4.42
C VAL A 76 -15.49 1.63 -3.05
N ILE A 77 -16.51 0.80 -2.94
CA ILE A 77 -17.33 0.66 -1.75
C ILE A 77 -17.42 -0.80 -1.37
N THR A 78 -17.67 -1.04 -0.09
CA THR A 78 -18.01 -2.38 0.39
C THR A 78 -19.50 -2.65 0.20
N THR A 79 -19.93 -3.88 0.44
CA THR A 79 -21.36 -4.21 0.49
C THR A 79 -22.11 -3.43 1.57
N LYS A 80 -21.41 -3.02 2.64
CA LYS A 80 -21.99 -2.19 3.71
C LYS A 80 -22.11 -0.71 3.34
N GLY A 81 -21.53 -0.26 2.23
CA GLY A 81 -21.59 1.15 1.85
C GLY A 81 -20.46 2.01 2.44
N GLU A 82 -19.49 1.41 3.12
CA GLU A 82 -18.24 2.08 3.49
C GLU A 82 -17.38 2.42 2.27
N ALA A 83 -16.75 3.59 2.28
CA ALA A 83 -15.85 4.04 1.22
C ALA A 83 -14.46 3.45 1.43
N VAL A 84 -13.98 2.66 0.48
CA VAL A 84 -12.68 2.01 0.60
C VAL A 84 -11.60 2.91 0.00
N CYS A 85 -11.80 3.31 -1.25
CA CYS A 85 -10.82 4.07 -2.00
C CYS A 85 -11.46 4.83 -3.16
N ILE A 86 -10.80 5.91 -3.54
CA ILE A 86 -10.98 6.57 -4.84
C ILE A 86 -9.98 5.97 -5.82
N ALA A 87 -10.46 5.71 -7.03
CA ALA A 87 -9.74 5.01 -8.06
C ALA A 87 -10.09 5.61 -9.43
N ILE A 88 -9.15 5.48 -10.36
CA ILE A 88 -9.36 5.79 -11.76
C ILE A 88 -9.70 4.48 -12.47
N ALA A 89 -10.89 4.39 -13.06
CA ALA A 89 -11.29 3.26 -13.93
C ALA A 89 -10.36 3.11 -15.14
N LEU A 90 -9.83 1.91 -15.37
CA LEU A 90 -9.13 1.54 -16.61
C LEU A 90 -10.00 0.77 -17.61
N MET A 91 -11.18 0.31 -17.20
CA MET A 91 -12.10 -0.43 -18.07
C MET A 91 -13.46 0.28 -18.13
N THR A 92 -14.13 0.20 -19.28
CA THR A 92 -15.52 0.65 -19.43
C THR A 92 -16.50 -0.37 -18.86
N THR A 93 -17.76 0.03 -18.67
CA THR A 93 -18.79 -0.89 -18.15
C THR A 93 -19.03 -2.08 -19.07
N ALA A 94 -19.06 -1.86 -20.39
CA ALA A 94 -19.15 -2.94 -21.37
C ALA A 94 -17.99 -3.94 -21.23
N VAL A 95 -16.76 -3.45 -21.04
CA VAL A 95 -15.58 -4.33 -20.89
C VAL A 95 -15.63 -5.08 -19.56
N ILE A 96 -16.07 -4.45 -18.47
CA ILE A 96 -16.22 -5.14 -17.18
C ILE A 96 -17.20 -6.32 -17.30
N SER A 97 -18.27 -6.20 -18.10
CA SER A 97 -19.21 -7.31 -18.34
C SER A 97 -18.62 -8.44 -19.20
N THR A 98 -17.82 -8.12 -20.22
CA THR A 98 -17.40 -9.13 -21.21
C THR A 98 -16.10 -9.82 -20.84
N CYS A 99 -15.27 -9.23 -19.98
CA CYS A 99 -13.91 -9.72 -19.78
C CYS A 99 -13.91 -10.65 -18.58
N ASP A 100 -13.10 -11.71 -18.63
CA ASP A 100 -13.03 -12.67 -17.53
C ASP A 100 -11.91 -12.31 -16.53
N HIS A 101 -10.86 -11.65 -17.04
CA HIS A 101 -9.72 -11.21 -16.26
C HIS A 101 -9.29 -9.79 -16.65
N GLY A 102 -8.63 -9.13 -15.70
CA GLY A 102 -7.96 -7.86 -15.93
C GLY A 102 -8.13 -6.84 -14.80
N ILE A 103 -7.44 -5.72 -14.95
CA ILE A 103 -7.38 -4.64 -13.97
C ILE A 103 -8.52 -3.66 -14.23
N VAL A 104 -9.48 -3.61 -13.32
CA VAL A 104 -10.65 -2.73 -13.43
C VAL A 104 -10.27 -1.28 -13.18
N ALA A 105 -9.49 -1.03 -12.13
CA ALA A 105 -9.20 0.33 -11.71
C ALA A 105 -7.85 0.42 -11.00
N LYS A 106 -7.26 1.61 -11.09
CA LYS A 106 -6.00 1.97 -10.45
C LYS A 106 -6.33 2.86 -9.27
N ILE A 107 -5.73 2.55 -8.13
CA ILE A 107 -6.03 3.29 -6.91
C ILE A 107 -5.37 4.66 -7.02
N LYS A 108 -6.13 5.69 -6.65
CA LYS A 108 -5.64 7.07 -6.56
C LYS A 108 -5.36 7.40 -5.09
N ARG A 109 -6.35 7.21 -4.22
CA ARG A 109 -6.22 7.43 -2.77
C ARG A 109 -7.01 6.40 -1.97
N VAL A 110 -6.36 5.82 -0.95
CA VAL A 110 -6.98 4.88 -0.01
C VAL A 110 -7.50 5.65 1.19
N ILE A 111 -8.80 5.51 1.48
CA ILE A 111 -9.46 6.12 2.63
C ILE A 111 -9.59 5.15 3.82
N MET A 112 -9.81 3.85 3.58
CA MET A 112 -10.13 2.90 4.66
C MET A 112 -8.87 2.53 5.43
N GLU A 113 -8.98 2.34 6.74
CA GLU A 113 -7.86 1.81 7.51
C GLU A 113 -7.49 0.37 7.09
N ARG A 114 -6.21 0.05 7.25
CA ARG A 114 -5.68 -1.30 7.05
C ARG A 114 -6.21 -2.22 8.15
N ASP A 115 -6.52 -3.48 7.82
CA ASP A 115 -6.89 -4.52 8.78
C ASP A 115 -8.30 -4.38 9.38
N THR A 116 -9.14 -3.49 8.83
CA THR A 116 -10.59 -3.48 9.14
C THR A 116 -11.28 -4.79 8.68
N TYR A 117 -10.85 -5.36 7.53
CA TYR A 117 -11.30 -6.66 7.00
C TYR A 117 -10.18 -7.72 7.16
N PRO A 118 -10.50 -9.01 7.40
CA PRO A 118 -9.49 -10.05 7.48
C PRO A 118 -8.74 -10.19 6.16
N ARG A 119 -7.48 -10.66 6.23
CA ARG A 119 -6.65 -10.87 5.05
C ARG A 119 -7.04 -12.21 4.46
N LYS A 120 -7.52 -12.24 3.20
CA LYS A 120 -7.93 -13.48 2.52
C LYS A 120 -7.15 -13.75 1.22
N TRP A 121 -6.11 -12.98 0.94
CA TRP A 121 -5.32 -13.20 -0.27
C TRP A 121 -4.42 -14.42 -0.04
N GLY A 122 -4.33 -15.29 -1.06
CA GLY A 122 -3.46 -16.47 -0.96
C GLY A 122 -4.09 -17.70 -0.30
N LEU A 123 -5.34 -17.62 0.16
CA LEU A 123 -6.10 -18.76 0.71
C LEU A 123 -7.13 -19.33 -0.28
N GLY A 124 -7.09 -18.94 -1.55
CA GLY A 124 -7.96 -19.53 -2.57
C GLY A 124 -7.71 -21.04 -2.80
N PRO A 125 -8.68 -21.77 -3.35
CA PRO A 125 -8.56 -23.20 -3.67
C PRO A 125 -7.32 -23.52 -4.51
N LYS A 126 -7.03 -22.67 -5.51
CA LYS A 126 -5.86 -22.82 -6.39
C LYS A 126 -4.54 -22.51 -5.67
N ALA A 127 -4.48 -21.41 -4.91
CA ALA A 127 -3.31 -21.08 -4.09
C ALA A 127 -2.99 -22.13 -3.00
N SER A 128 -3.96 -22.57 -2.21
CA SER A 128 -3.80 -23.69 -1.26
C SER A 128 -3.39 -25.01 -1.92
N GLN A 129 -4.03 -25.50 -3.01
CA GLN A 129 -3.53 -26.65 -3.79
C GLN A 129 -2.07 -26.42 -4.24
N LYS A 130 -1.69 -25.24 -4.77
CA LYS A 130 -0.28 -24.97 -5.14
C LYS A 130 0.65 -25.17 -3.96
N LYS A 131 0.28 -24.64 -2.78
CA LYS A 131 1.08 -24.74 -1.56
C LYS A 131 1.21 -26.17 -1.05
N LEU A 132 0.11 -26.91 -0.94
CA LEU A 132 0.10 -28.38 -0.77
C LEU A 132 0.97 -29.13 -1.81
N MET A 133 0.94 -28.80 -3.10
CA MET A 133 1.78 -29.51 -4.10
C MET A 133 3.27 -29.19 -3.94
N ILE A 134 3.61 -27.98 -3.47
CA ILE A 134 4.99 -27.62 -3.08
C ILE A 134 5.42 -28.44 -1.86
N LYS A 135 4.55 -28.58 -0.85
CA LYS A 135 4.86 -29.43 0.32
C LYS A 135 5.02 -30.90 -0.06
N GLN A 136 4.26 -31.39 -1.04
CA GLN A 136 4.37 -32.79 -1.49
C GLN A 136 5.56 -33.02 -2.43
N GLY A 137 6.39 -32.00 -2.73
CA GLY A 137 7.51 -32.12 -3.66
C GLY A 137 7.13 -32.29 -5.14
N LEU A 138 5.85 -32.19 -5.52
CA LEU A 138 5.41 -32.26 -6.93
C LEU A 138 5.78 -30.99 -7.73
N LEU A 139 5.99 -29.85 -7.05
CA LEU A 139 6.39 -28.55 -7.63
C LEU A 139 7.68 -28.06 -6.96
N ASP A 140 8.43 -27.19 -7.63
CA ASP A 140 9.64 -26.60 -7.05
C ASP A 140 9.30 -25.68 -5.85
N LYS A 141 10.28 -25.33 -5.01
CA LYS A 141 10.17 -24.29 -3.96
C LYS A 141 9.51 -23.00 -4.46
N HIS A 142 9.69 -22.66 -5.74
CA HIS A 142 9.09 -21.47 -6.36
C HIS A 142 7.76 -21.73 -7.10
N GLY A 143 7.18 -22.93 -7.02
CA GLY A 143 5.94 -23.29 -7.70
C GLY A 143 6.05 -23.46 -9.21
N LYS A 144 7.27 -23.63 -9.76
CA LYS A 144 7.49 -23.92 -11.19
C LYS A 144 7.34 -25.42 -11.46
N ARG A 145 7.07 -25.75 -12.73
CA ARG A 145 6.81 -27.12 -13.21
C ARG A 145 8.12 -27.93 -13.11
N THR A 146 8.09 -29.05 -12.38
CA THR A 146 9.10 -30.12 -12.41
C THR A 146 8.60 -31.35 -13.19
N ASP A 147 9.48 -32.27 -13.59
CA ASP A 147 9.19 -33.59 -14.19
C ASP A 147 8.08 -34.41 -13.48
N SER A 148 7.77 -34.13 -12.22
CA SER A 148 6.78 -34.87 -11.42
C SER A 148 5.44 -34.11 -11.30
N THR A 149 5.19 -33.10 -12.15
CA THR A 149 3.97 -32.27 -12.08
C THR A 149 2.86 -32.92 -12.91
N PRO A 150 1.65 -33.16 -12.35
CA PRO A 150 0.56 -33.78 -13.08
C PRO A 150 0.06 -32.90 -14.23
N ALA A 151 -0.16 -33.49 -15.41
CA ALA A 151 -0.58 -32.77 -16.63
C ALA A 151 -1.82 -31.90 -16.44
N THR A 152 -2.71 -32.28 -15.51
CA THR A 152 -3.91 -31.55 -15.08
C THR A 152 -3.62 -30.16 -14.50
N TRP A 153 -2.69 -30.03 -13.53
CA TRP A 153 -2.29 -28.72 -12.95
C TRP A 153 -1.83 -27.78 -14.03
N THR A 154 -1.32 -28.41 -15.05
CA THR A 154 -0.55 -27.78 -16.06
C THR A 154 -1.32 -27.15 -17.19
N GLN A 155 -2.41 -27.78 -17.58
CA GLN A 155 -3.38 -27.22 -18.51
C GLN A 155 -4.28 -26.18 -17.83
N GLU A 156 -4.50 -26.28 -16.52
CA GLU A 156 -5.51 -25.46 -15.83
C GLU A 156 -4.91 -24.24 -15.11
N TYR A 157 -3.61 -24.23 -14.86
CA TYR A 157 -2.96 -23.19 -14.08
C TYR A 157 -2.49 -22.12 -15.07
N VAL A 158 -3.09 -20.93 -14.94
CA VAL A 158 -2.71 -19.77 -15.72
C VAL A 158 -1.99 -18.80 -14.80
N ASP A 159 -0.71 -18.55 -15.08
CA ASP A 159 0.06 -17.50 -14.38
C ASP A 159 -0.17 -16.14 -15.03
N TYR A 160 -0.83 -15.22 -14.32
CA TYR A 160 -1.17 -13.89 -14.83
C TYR A 160 -0.04 -12.85 -14.58
N SER A 161 0.98 -13.17 -13.78
CA SER A 161 2.23 -12.38 -13.70
C SER A 161 2.98 -12.23 -15.03
N ASP A 162 2.98 -13.23 -15.92
CA ASP A 162 3.71 -13.18 -17.20
C ASP A 162 2.99 -12.29 -18.23
N ALA A 163 1.65 -12.26 -18.25
CA ALA A 163 0.93 -11.35 -19.13
C ALA A 163 1.21 -9.86 -18.81
N VAL A 164 1.42 -9.49 -17.54
CA VAL A 164 1.85 -8.13 -17.15
C VAL A 164 3.26 -7.81 -17.68
N LYS A 165 4.21 -8.77 -17.63
CA LYS A 165 5.51 -8.58 -18.32
C LYS A 165 5.36 -8.39 -19.83
N THR A 166 4.46 -9.09 -20.50
CA THR A 166 4.31 -9.02 -21.97
C THR A 166 3.65 -7.70 -22.42
N GLU A 167 2.74 -7.14 -21.62
CA GLU A 167 2.11 -5.84 -21.92
C GLU A 167 3.07 -4.65 -21.66
N GLU A 168 3.96 -4.73 -20.67
CA GLU A 168 5.00 -3.69 -20.42
C GLU A 168 6.10 -3.69 -21.51
N VAL A 169 6.43 -4.84 -22.12
CA VAL A 169 7.43 -4.91 -23.21
C VAL A 169 6.84 -4.37 -24.51
N ALA A 170 5.53 -4.53 -24.77
CA ALA A 170 4.90 -3.99 -25.97
C ALA A 170 4.77 -2.44 -25.96
N GLU A 171 4.70 -1.80 -24.79
CA GLU A 171 4.68 -0.33 -24.64
C GLU A 171 6.09 0.30 -24.75
N ALA A 172 7.16 -0.42 -24.39
CA ALA A 172 8.53 0.08 -24.57
C ALA A 172 9.05 0.05 -26.03
N VAL A 173 8.38 -0.63 -26.97
CA VAL A 173 8.84 -0.70 -28.38
C VAL A 173 8.19 0.36 -29.30
N LYS A 174 7.24 1.18 -28.79
CA LYS A 174 6.44 2.18 -29.57
C LYS A 174 6.66 3.66 -29.15
N ALA A 175 7.87 4.08 -28.80
CA ALA A 175 8.19 5.52 -28.83
C ALA A 175 9.12 5.86 -30.01
N PRO A 176 8.70 6.64 -31.04
CA PRO A 176 9.61 7.11 -32.06
C PRO A 176 10.22 8.46 -31.64
N LYS A 177 11.54 8.49 -31.42
CA LYS A 177 12.46 9.60 -31.78
C LYS A 177 12.03 10.45 -33.02
N ARG A 178 11.49 11.65 -32.81
CA ARG A 178 11.41 12.77 -33.79
C ARG A 178 12.66 13.67 -33.70
N LYS A 179 13.63 13.49 -34.62
CA LYS A 179 14.36 14.48 -35.45
C LYS A 179 13.57 15.76 -35.84
N ARG A 180 14.01 16.94 -35.37
CA ARG A 180 13.79 18.27 -36.00
C ARG A 180 15.14 18.98 -36.28
N GLU A 181 15.57 19.01 -37.54
CA GLU A 181 16.39 20.07 -38.18
C GLU A 181 15.57 21.33 -38.55
N SER A 182 16.05 22.54 -38.19
CA SER A 182 16.08 23.79 -38.98
C SER A 182 17.17 24.77 -38.45
N GLU A 183 18.32 24.88 -39.12
CA GLU A 183 19.18 26.05 -39.50
C GLU A 183 18.54 27.45 -39.83
N SER A 184 19.04 28.55 -39.21
CA SER A 184 19.59 29.82 -39.80
C SER A 184 20.27 30.73 -38.70
N ASP A 185 21.62 30.73 -38.51
CA ASP A 185 22.74 31.73 -38.74
C ASP A 185 22.50 33.27 -38.58
N GLU A 186 23.12 33.99 -37.60
CA GLU A 186 24.37 34.84 -37.56
C GLU A 186 24.22 35.99 -36.49
N THR A 187 25.16 36.23 -35.54
CA THR A 187 26.34 37.17 -35.50
C THR A 187 27.02 37.13 -34.06
N SER A 188 28.16 36.41 -33.83
CA SER A 188 29.56 36.72 -33.32
C SER A 188 29.85 37.37 -31.92
N PRO A 189 31.09 37.31 -31.31
CA PRO A 189 31.96 36.20 -30.76
C PRO A 189 32.46 36.41 -29.25
N ALA A 190 32.58 35.35 -28.40
CA ALA A 190 33.71 34.76 -27.58
C ALA A 190 34.53 35.65 -26.57
N PRO A 191 35.12 35.15 -25.41
CA PRO A 191 35.88 33.87 -25.18
C PRO A 191 35.66 33.11 -23.79
N THR A 192 35.39 31.77 -23.76
CA THR A 192 36.18 30.54 -23.31
C THR A 192 37.20 30.65 -22.13
N PRO A 193 37.54 29.59 -21.31
CA PRO A 193 37.54 28.11 -21.55
C PRO A 193 37.09 27.14 -20.36
N LEU A 194 36.37 26.03 -20.62
CA LEU A 194 36.84 24.62 -20.66
C LEU A 194 37.26 23.94 -19.30
N VAL A 195 36.49 22.95 -18.76
CA VAL A 195 36.74 21.47 -18.81
C VAL A 195 36.78 20.72 -17.43
N LYS A 196 35.89 19.71 -17.24
CA LYS A 196 36.06 18.22 -17.00
C LYS A 196 35.86 17.72 -15.55
N LYS A 197 34.83 16.88 -15.37
CA LYS A 197 34.84 15.40 -15.13
C LYS A 197 35.37 14.94 -13.75
N GLU A 198 34.45 14.42 -12.93
CA GLU A 198 34.31 13.00 -12.49
C GLU A 198 34.78 12.69 -11.04
N LYS A 199 33.84 12.26 -10.18
CA LYS A 199 33.81 11.01 -9.37
C LYS A 199 34.85 10.93 -8.24
N GLU A 200 34.41 10.86 -6.96
CA GLU A 200 34.70 9.83 -5.91
C GLU A 200 34.53 10.43 -4.48
N LYS A 201 33.63 9.85 -3.66
CA LYS A 201 33.86 9.34 -2.28
C LYS A 201 33.35 10.25 -1.15
N LYS A 202 32.20 9.90 -0.53
CA LYS A 202 31.92 10.18 0.90
C LYS A 202 31.52 8.89 1.64
N LYS A 203 32.50 8.02 1.90
CA LYS A 203 32.82 7.42 3.22
C LYS A 203 33.75 8.39 4.00
N LYS A 204 33.38 8.93 5.19
CA LYS A 204 34.09 8.93 6.52
C LYS A 204 33.84 10.26 7.26
N LYS A 205 32.82 10.34 8.13
CA LYS A 205 32.81 11.28 9.26
C LYS A 205 32.38 10.54 10.54
N ASP A 206 33.30 9.72 11.04
CA ASP A 206 33.60 9.52 12.46
C ASP A 206 35.12 9.70 12.61
N LYS A 207 35.61 10.85 13.11
CA LYS A 207 36.72 11.00 14.10
C LYS A 207 37.15 12.47 14.16
N LYS A 208 36.53 13.30 15.01
CA LYS A 208 37.22 14.41 15.68
C LYS A 208 36.40 14.92 16.86
N ALA A 209 36.47 14.28 18.02
CA ALA A 209 36.50 14.97 19.31
C ALA A 209 37.16 14.07 20.37
N LYS A 210 38.49 14.01 20.33
CA LYS A 210 39.37 13.74 21.48
C LYS A 210 40.66 14.53 21.21
N ALA A 211 40.90 15.71 21.83
CA ALA A 211 42.02 16.03 22.73
C ALA A 211 42.04 17.57 23.00
N ALA A 212 41.57 18.03 24.16
CA ALA A 212 42.25 19.02 25.01
C ALA A 212 41.84 18.79 26.50
N LEU A 213 42.48 17.82 27.16
CA LEU A 213 43.15 17.82 28.50
C LEU A 213 43.55 19.20 29.08
N GLU A 214 43.10 19.60 30.29
CA GLU A 214 43.58 19.31 31.69
C GLU A 214 43.60 20.56 32.61
N SER A 215 42.89 20.55 33.76
CA SER A 215 43.32 20.28 35.17
C SER A 215 42.85 21.44 36.11
N THR A 216 42.16 21.17 37.23
CA THR A 216 42.58 21.16 38.67
C THR A 216 41.37 21.31 39.63
N GLY A 217 41.09 20.31 40.48
CA GLY A 217 41.15 20.33 41.97
C GLY A 217 39.89 19.78 42.72
N GLU A 218 40.00 18.58 43.31
CA GLU A 218 39.24 17.95 44.45
C GLU A 218 39.04 18.81 45.75
N PRO A 219 38.34 18.37 46.88
CA PRO A 219 37.42 17.23 47.18
C PRO A 219 36.11 17.56 48.02
N GLY A 220 35.11 16.65 48.12
CA GLY A 220 34.47 16.14 49.37
C GLY A 220 32.98 15.71 49.24
N ASP A 221 32.69 14.40 49.41
CA ASP A 221 31.79 13.69 50.39
C ASP A 221 30.30 13.43 50.01
N GLY A 222 29.93 12.15 49.74
CA GLY A 222 28.81 11.41 50.40
C GLY A 222 28.13 10.32 49.51
N GLU A 223 28.39 9.02 49.79
CA GLU A 223 27.48 7.88 50.18
C GLU A 223 26.55 7.20 49.11
N SER A 224 26.91 5.96 48.67
CA SER A 224 26.23 4.63 48.76
C SER A 224 25.05 4.26 47.80
N ASP A 225 25.28 3.25 46.92
CA ASP A 225 24.59 1.94 46.79
C ASP A 225 23.25 1.92 46.00
N THR A 226 23.17 1.30 44.80
CA THR A 226 22.21 0.20 44.41
C THR A 226 22.10 -0.01 42.88
N THR A 227 22.86 -0.98 42.39
CA THR A 227 22.68 -1.72 41.14
C THR A 227 22.76 -3.21 41.52
N LYS A 228 21.63 -3.87 41.78
CA LYS A 228 21.38 -5.32 41.53
C LYS A 228 19.96 -5.69 41.99
N LYS A 229 18.95 -5.37 41.19
CA LYS A 229 17.62 -6.03 41.27
C LYS A 229 16.79 -5.67 40.04
N LYS A 230 17.07 -6.24 38.86
CA LYS A 230 15.97 -6.43 37.90
C LYS A 230 16.11 -7.59 36.90
N LYS A 231 17.04 -8.52 37.14
CA LYS A 231 17.29 -9.66 36.23
C LYS A 231 16.79 -11.02 36.74
N LYS A 232 16.01 -11.06 37.83
CA LYS A 232 15.60 -12.33 38.49
C LYS A 232 14.09 -12.58 38.55
N LYS A 233 13.27 -11.87 37.75
CA LYS A 233 11.79 -11.97 37.87
C LYS A 233 11.00 -12.47 36.66
N LYS A 234 11.65 -13.03 35.63
CA LYS A 234 10.90 -13.64 34.50
C LYS A 234 11.20 -15.10 34.19
N LYS A 235 12.00 -15.78 35.02
CA LYS A 235 12.28 -17.22 34.88
C LYS A 235 11.36 -18.13 35.72
N ILE A 236 10.38 -17.58 36.44
CA ILE A 236 9.51 -18.35 37.35
C ILE A 236 8.07 -18.56 36.82
N LYS A 237 7.75 -18.17 35.57
CA LYS A 237 6.35 -18.28 35.06
C LYS A 237 6.09 -19.36 34.01
N VAL A 238 7.02 -20.31 33.78
CA VAL A 238 6.83 -21.40 32.79
C VAL A 238 6.63 -22.80 33.42
N GLU A 239 6.53 -22.98 34.74
CA GLU A 239 6.45 -24.37 35.32
C GLU A 239 5.22 -24.74 36.14
N GLU A 240 4.10 -24.06 35.93
CA GLU A 240 2.83 -24.50 36.51
C GLU A 240 1.73 -24.23 35.48
N LEU A 241 1.62 -25.08 34.45
CA LEU A 241 0.37 -25.64 33.89
C LEU A 241 0.75 -26.86 33.02
N SER A 242 1.12 -27.95 33.68
CA SER A 242 0.87 -29.34 33.28
C SER A 242 0.89 -30.20 34.55
N GLY A 243 -0.21 -30.29 35.29
CA GLY A 243 -0.60 -31.50 35.98
C GLY A 243 -2.11 -31.71 35.97
#